data_AF-A0A6V7UPP1-F1
#
_entry.id   AF-A0A6V7UPP1-F1
#
_cell.length_a   1.000
_cell.length_b   1.000
_cell.length_c   1.000
_cell.angle_alpha   90.00
_cell.angle_beta   90.00
_cell.angle_gamma   90.00
#
_symmetry.space_group_name_H-M   'P 1'
#
loop_
_entity.id
_entity.type
_entity.pdbx_description
1 polymer ?
#
loop_
_entity_poly.entity_id
_entity_poly.type
_entity_poly.pdbx_seq_one_letter_code
_entity_poly.pdbx_strand_id
1 'polypeptide(L)' 'MLLKTKKISLQDRNCSICDVTHTPHWYRYSKPGHYLCAACYNKQQRIKKSIKNTEADG' A
#
# COMPACT_ATOMS: atom_id res chain seq x y z
N MET A 1 9.73 -22.57 30.78
CA MET A 1 9.16 -21.25 30.44
C MET A 1 9.29 -21.06 28.94
N LEU A 2 8.16 -21.05 28.21
CA LEU A 2 8.16 -20.90 26.75
C LEU A 2 8.73 -19.53 26.37
N LEU A 3 9.86 -19.52 25.64
CA LEU A 3 10.36 -18.35 24.94
C LEU A 3 9.24 -17.88 24.02
N LYS A 4 8.51 -16.84 24.46
CA LYS A 4 7.63 -16.05 23.60
C LYS A 4 8.54 -15.45 22.53
N THR A 5 8.72 -16.19 21.44
CA THR A 5 9.23 -15.68 20.18
C THR A 5 8.41 -14.43 19.91
N LYS A 6 9.03 -13.26 20.12
CA LYS A 6 8.55 -12.02 19.53
C LYS A 6 8.55 -12.32 18.04
N LYS A 7 7.40 -12.78 17.53
CA LYS A 7 7.05 -12.55 16.13
C LYS A 7 7.31 -11.07 15.99
N ILE A 8 8.38 -10.70 15.30
CA ILE A 8 8.55 -9.37 14.75
C ILE A 8 7.35 -9.24 13.84
N SER A 9 6.28 -8.75 14.44
CA SER A 9 5.03 -8.62 13.81
C SER A 9 5.26 -7.65 12.68
N LEU A 10 5.12 -8.11 11.45
CA LEU A 10 4.86 -7.24 10.30
C LEU A 10 3.53 -6.45 10.49
N GLN A 11 2.99 -6.35 11.72
CA GLN A 11 1.64 -5.88 12.08
C GLN A 11 1.48 -4.36 12.05
N ASP A 12 2.53 -3.57 11.87
CA ASP A 12 2.39 -2.11 11.81
C ASP A 12 2.30 -1.54 10.38
N ARG A 13 2.20 -2.40 9.35
CA ARG A 13 1.85 -1.91 8.01
C ARG A 13 0.34 -1.94 7.86
N ASN A 14 -0.24 -0.76 7.69
CA ASN A 14 -1.62 -0.56 7.28
C ASN A 14 -1.65 0.07 5.89
N CYS A 15 -2.72 -0.19 5.15
CA CYS A 15 -2.94 0.47 3.88
C CYS A 15 -3.40 1.90 4.14
N SER A 16 -2.67 2.91 3.65
CA SER A 16 -3.04 4.32 3.84
C SER A 16 -4.33 4.76 3.13
N ILE A 17 -5.05 3.85 2.46
CA ILE A 17 -6.32 4.14 1.76
C ILE A 17 -7.50 3.40 2.39
N CYS A 18 -7.31 2.17 2.85
CA CYS A 18 -8.40 1.32 3.34
C CYS A 18 -8.10 0.64 4.68
N ASP A 19 -6.99 1.03 5.32
CA ASP A 19 -6.55 0.60 6.66
C ASP A 19 -6.43 -0.92 6.87
N VAL A 20 -6.44 -1.71 5.78
CA VAL A 20 -6.21 -3.16 5.91
C VAL A 20 -4.84 -3.38 6.50
N THR A 21 -4.74 -4.27 7.47
CA THR A 21 -3.48 -4.70 8.09
C THR A 21 -2.99 -6.02 7.52
N HIS A 22 -3.80 -6.65 6.66
CA HIS A 22 -3.48 -7.90 6.00
C HIS A 22 -3.64 -7.78 4.48
N THR A 23 -2.58 -8.10 3.75
CA THR A 23 -2.53 -8.09 2.29
C THR A 23 -1.41 -9.02 1.84
N PRO A 24 -1.57 -9.73 0.71
CA PRO A 24 -0.53 -10.62 0.18
C PRO A 24 0.77 -9.87 -0.17
N HIS A 25 0.65 -8.61 -0.56
CA HIS A 25 1.80 -7.77 -0.89
C HIS A 25 1.57 -6.30 -0.52
N TRP A 26 2.65 -5.64 -0.10
CA TRP A 26 2.69 -4.24 0.31
C TRP A 26 3.48 -3.43 -0.70
N TYR A 27 2.86 -2.38 -1.23
CA TYR A 27 3.50 -1.46 -2.18
C TYR A 27 3.79 -0.13 -1.50
N ARG A 28 4.99 0.42 -1.73
CA ARG A 28 5.32 1.77 -1.25
C ARG A 28 4.59 2.81 -2.09
N TYR A 29 4.03 3.84 -1.45
CA TYR A 29 3.31 4.90 -2.16
C TYR A 29 3.76 6.28 -1.73
N SER A 30 4.28 7.06 -2.68
CA SER A 30 4.64 8.48 -2.57
C SER A 30 5.75 8.82 -1.55
N LYS A 31 5.59 8.47 -0.27
CA LYS A 31 6.50 8.83 0.83
C LYS A 31 6.92 7.59 1.63
N PRO A 32 8.10 7.62 2.27
CA PRO A 32 8.50 6.58 3.21
C PRO A 32 7.47 6.46 4.35
N GLY A 33 7.14 5.22 4.74
CA GLY A 33 6.11 4.94 5.75
C GLY A 33 4.69 4.80 5.21
N HIS A 34 4.41 5.25 3.98
CA HIS A 34 3.11 5.05 3.35
C HIS A 34 3.10 3.78 2.51
N TYR A 35 2.28 2.82 2.94
CA TYR A 35 2.10 1.55 2.25
C TYR A 35 0.67 1.43 1.74
N LEU A 36 0.53 0.83 0.57
CA LEU A 36 -0.75 0.44 0.00
C LEU A 36 -0.82 -1.08 -0.11
N CYS A 37 -1.99 -1.62 0.14
CA CYS A 37 -2.29 -3.00 -0.21
C CYS A 37 -2.31 -3.17 -1.75
N ALA A 38 -2.22 -4.41 -2.21
CA ALA A 38 -2.21 -4.72 -3.64
C ALA A 38 -3.46 -4.19 -4.37
N ALA A 39 -4.64 -4.25 -3.74
CA ALA A 39 -5.88 -3.75 -4.32
C ALA A 39 -5.83 -2.23 -4.54
N CYS A 40 -5.46 -1.48 -3.50
CA CYS A 40 -5.37 -0.03 -3.56
C CYS A 40 -4.25 0.44 -4.50
N TYR A 41 -3.11 -0.24 -4.53
CA TYR A 41 -2.04 0.07 -5.47
C TYR A 41 -2.51 -0.09 -6.93
N ASN A 42 -3.15 -1.22 -7.26
CA ASN A 42 -3.68 -1.44 -8.61
C ASN A 42 -4.75 -0.40 -8.98
N LYS A 43 -5.65 -0.04 -8.05
CA LYS A 43 -6.64 1.02 -8.27
C LYS A 43 -5.96 2.36 -8.56
N GLN A 44 -4.96 2.74 -7.77
CA GLN A 44 -4.18 3.96 -7.95
C GLN A 44 -3.45 4.00 -9.30
N GLN A 45 -2.86 2.89 -9.73
CA GLN A 45 -2.19 2.78 -11.03
C GLN A 45 -3.16 3.01 -12.19
N ARG A 46 -4.39 2.48 -12.11
CA ARG A 46 -5.45 2.71 -13.11
C ARG A 46 -5.88 4.18 -13.17
N ILE A 47 -6.06 4.80 -12.01
CA ILE A 47 -6.42 6.23 -11.90
C ILE A 47 -5.30 7.10 -12.48
N LYS A 48 -4.04 6.87 -12.08
CA LYS A 48 -2.88 7.60 -12.63
C LYS A 48 -2.77 7.49 -14.14
N LYS A 49 -3.03 6.30 -14.69
CA LYS A 49 -3.04 6.10 -16.14
C LYS A 49 -4.14 6.92 -16.81
N SER A 50 -5.30 7.06 -16.18
CA SER A 50 -6.40 7.89 -16.70
C SER A 50 -6.07 9.38 -16.68
N ILE A 51 -5.47 9.88 -15.59
CA ILE A 51 -5.13 11.31 -15.43
C ILE A 51 -4.03 11.74 -16.41
N LYS A 52 -3.02 10.89 -16.66
CA LYS A 52 -1.94 11.19 -17.60
C LYS A 52 -2.40 11.44 -19.04
N ASN A 53 -3.58 10.96 -19.45
CA ASN A 53 -4.10 11.20 -20.80
C ASN A 53 -4.89 12.51 -20.90
N THR A 54 -5.06 13.25 -19.80
CA THR A 54 -5.77 14.55 -19.76
C THR A 54 -4.81 15.73 -19.77
N GLU A 55 -3.50 15.51 -19.60
CA GLU A 55 -2.48 16.58 -19.58
C GLU A 55 -1.65 16.64 -20.89
N ALA A 56 -2.13 16.01 -21.98
CA ALA A 56 -1.50 16.03 -23.30
C ALA A 56 -2.33 16.81 -24.36
N ASP A 57 -3.21 17.69 -23.91
CA ASP A 57 -3.92 18.68 -24.72
C ASP A 57 -3.93 20.00 -23.92
N GLY A 58 -2.91 20.83 -24.17
CA GLY A 58 -2.67 22.11 -23.51
C GLY A 58 -1.46 22.79 -24.11
#